data_AF-A0A4R3QWC9-F1
#
_entry.id   AF-A0A4R3QWC9-F1
#
_cell.length_a   1.000
_cell.length_b   1.000
_cell.length_c   1.000
_cell.angle_alpha   90.00
_cell.angle_beta   90.00
_cell.angle_gamma   90.00
#
_symmetry.space_group_name_H-M   'P 1'
#
loop_
_entity.id
_entity.type
_entity.pdbx_description
1 polymer ?
#
loop_
_entity_poly.entity_id
_entity_poly.type
_entity_poly.pdbx_seq_one_letter_code
_entity_poly.pdbx_strand_id
1 'polypeptide(L)'
;MEMNAMGIDNAFIDRLVETFYGRVLAHPELGPVFDARLSGHWPEHMAKMKSFWSSVAFRSGAYGGKPVQAHVGVANMTPDLFPQWLELFSATLDDIAPNAGAKAWFMATAERIAKSLTLSLFYNPALDDPARNSA
;
A
#
# COMPACT_ATOMS: atom_id res chain seq x y z
N MET A 1 -24.64 -1.92 2.33
CA MET A 1 -23.47 -1.59 3.17
C MET A 1 -22.91 -0.26 2.72
N GLU A 2 -22.38 0.53 3.65
CA GLU A 2 -21.82 1.88 3.41
C GLU A 2 -20.82 1.93 2.24
N MET A 3 -20.00 0.89 2.06
CA MET A 3 -19.05 0.78 0.93
C MET A 3 -19.75 0.72 -0.43
N ASN A 4 -20.75 -0.15 -0.59
CA ASN A 4 -21.50 -0.25 -1.85
C ASN A 4 -22.23 1.06 -2.17
N ALA A 5 -22.72 1.79 -1.15
CA ALA A 5 -23.35 3.09 -1.34
C ALA A 5 -22.36 4.16 -1.85
N MET A 6 -21.07 4.01 -1.53
CA MET A 6 -19.98 4.80 -2.11
C MET A 6 -19.48 4.25 -3.46
N GLY A 7 -20.13 3.25 -4.04
CA GLY A 7 -19.69 2.62 -5.30
C GLY A 7 -18.48 1.70 -5.17
N ILE A 8 -18.10 1.33 -3.94
CA ILE A 8 -16.99 0.40 -3.68
C ILE A 8 -17.56 -1.02 -3.68
N ASP A 9 -17.30 -1.77 -4.74
CA ASP A 9 -17.64 -3.19 -4.89
C ASP A 9 -16.40 -4.03 -5.26
N ASN A 10 -16.57 -5.35 -5.40
CA ASN A 10 -15.46 -6.23 -5.77
C ASN A 10 -14.87 -5.92 -7.15
N ALA A 11 -15.69 -5.46 -8.10
CA ALA A 11 -15.22 -5.11 -9.45
C ALA A 11 -14.36 -3.84 -9.42
N PHE A 12 -14.72 -2.88 -8.57
CA PHE A 12 -13.92 -1.70 -8.31
C PHE A 12 -12.58 -2.06 -7.65
N ILE A 13 -12.57 -2.94 -6.64
CA ILE A 13 -11.32 -3.42 -6.01
C ILE A 13 -10.41 -4.08 -7.04
N ASP A 14 -10.96 -4.92 -7.90
CA ASP A 14 -10.21 -5.60 -8.95
C ASP A 14 -9.54 -4.59 -9.89
N ARG A 15 -10.32 -3.62 -10.39
CA ARG A 15 -9.82 -2.54 -11.25
C ARG A 15 -8.77 -1.68 -10.55
N LEU A 16 -8.98 -1.34 -9.28
CA LEU A 16 -8.05 -0.54 -8.49
C LEU A 16 -6.70 -1.23 -8.38
N VAL A 17 -6.68 -2.52 -8.03
CA VAL A 17 -5.42 -3.26 -7.88
C VAL A 17 -4.72 -3.41 -9.23
N GLU A 18 -5.43 -3.82 -10.28
CA GLU A 18 -4.84 -3.96 -11.63
C GLU A 18 -4.26 -2.63 -12.14
N THR A 19 -5.03 -1.55 -12.05
CA THR A 19 -4.59 -0.23 -12.54
C THR A 19 -3.39 0.28 -11.73
N PHE A 20 -3.47 0.18 -10.41
CA PHE A 20 -2.43 0.70 -9.53
C PHE A 20 -1.10 -0.05 -9.71
N TYR A 21 -1.11 -1.38 -9.70
CA TYR A 21 0.12 -2.14 -9.85
C TYR A 21 0.69 -2.13 -11.27
N GLY A 22 -0.16 -1.96 -12.29
CA GLY A 22 0.31 -1.64 -13.63
C GLY A 22 1.12 -0.34 -13.67
N ARG A 23 0.68 0.69 -12.91
CA ARG A 23 1.43 1.94 -12.77
C ARG A 23 2.69 1.79 -11.92
N VAL A 24 2.64 1.03 -10.83
CA VAL A 24 3.82 0.73 -9.98
C VAL A 24 4.93 0.11 -10.81
N LEU A 25 4.59 -0.88 -11.66
CA LEU A 25 5.54 -1.54 -12.55
C LEU A 25 6.21 -0.57 -13.54
N ALA A 26 5.46 0.40 -14.05
CA ALA A 26 5.98 1.41 -14.97
C ALA A 26 6.73 2.57 -14.26
N HIS A 27 6.62 2.68 -12.93
CA HIS A 27 7.21 3.78 -12.19
C HIS A 27 8.73 3.60 -12.05
N PRO A 28 9.55 4.62 -12.38
CA PRO A 28 11.01 4.47 -12.44
C PRO A 28 11.66 4.11 -11.10
N GLU A 29 11.10 4.58 -9.99
CA GLU A 29 11.67 4.34 -8.65
C GLU A 29 10.98 3.19 -7.89
N LEU A 30 9.69 2.95 -8.14
CA LEU A 30 8.94 1.90 -7.44
C LEU A 30 9.06 0.56 -8.17
N GLY A 31 8.96 0.58 -9.49
CA GLY A 31 9.01 -0.61 -10.35
C GLY A 31 10.19 -1.52 -10.03
N PRO A 32 11.45 -1.01 -9.98
CA PRO A 32 12.61 -1.83 -9.65
C PRO A 32 12.55 -2.50 -8.27
N VAL A 33 11.98 -1.85 -7.25
CA VAL A 33 11.85 -2.41 -5.90
C VAL A 33 10.86 -3.58 -5.88
N PHE A 34 9.72 -3.40 -6.54
CA PHE A 34 8.72 -4.46 -6.64
C PHE A 34 9.21 -5.61 -7.53
N ASP A 35 9.77 -5.33 -8.70
CA ASP A 35 10.20 -6.37 -9.64
C ASP A 35 11.37 -7.21 -9.08
N ALA A 36 12.32 -6.59 -8.38
CA ALA A 36 13.40 -7.31 -7.70
C ALA A 36 12.88 -8.37 -6.70
N ARG A 37 11.69 -8.15 -6.11
CA ARG A 37 11.09 -9.05 -5.13
C ARG A 37 10.03 -10.00 -5.72
N LEU A 38 9.35 -9.57 -6.78
CA LEU A 38 8.13 -10.20 -7.31
C LEU A 38 8.29 -10.77 -8.71
N SER A 39 9.45 -10.65 -9.35
CA SER A 39 9.71 -11.29 -10.64
C SER A 39 9.34 -12.78 -10.58
N GLY A 40 8.47 -13.23 -11.50
CA GLY A 40 7.90 -14.58 -11.53
C GLY A 40 6.68 -14.83 -10.62
N HIS A 41 6.36 -13.90 -9.70
CA HIS A 41 5.32 -14.06 -8.67
C HIS A 41 4.22 -12.97 -8.73
N TRP A 42 4.21 -12.15 -9.78
CA TRP A 42 3.22 -11.09 -9.96
C TRP A 42 1.76 -11.56 -9.82
N PRO A 43 1.30 -12.66 -10.45
CA PRO A 43 -0.08 -13.11 -10.29
C PRO A 43 -0.48 -13.40 -8.84
N GLU A 44 0.43 -13.98 -8.05
CA GLU A 44 0.21 -14.27 -6.63
C GLU A 44 0.12 -12.98 -5.81
N HIS A 45 0.97 -12.01 -6.11
CA HIS A 45 0.93 -10.69 -5.48
C HIS A 45 -0.39 -9.96 -5.79
N MET A 46 -0.84 -9.97 -7.05
CA MET A 46 -2.09 -9.35 -7.48
C MET A 46 -3.29 -9.96 -6.74
N ALA A 47 -3.37 -11.29 -6.67
CA ALA A 47 -4.42 -11.99 -5.92
C ALA A 47 -4.41 -11.61 -4.43
N LYS A 48 -3.22 -11.53 -3.83
CA LYS A 48 -3.06 -11.12 -2.42
C LYS A 48 -3.50 -9.68 -2.17
N MET A 49 -3.19 -8.75 -3.08
CA MET A 49 -3.57 -7.35 -2.96
C MET A 49 -5.06 -7.12 -3.16
N LYS A 50 -5.71 -7.86 -4.07
CA LYS A 50 -7.18 -7.90 -4.21
C LYS A 50 -7.84 -8.37 -2.91
N SER A 51 -7.35 -9.46 -2.33
CA SER A 51 -7.84 -9.97 -1.04
C SER A 51 -7.61 -8.97 0.11
N PHE A 52 -6.45 -8.32 0.16
CA PHE A 52 -6.12 -7.30 1.14
C PHE A 52 -7.11 -6.11 1.08
N TRP A 53 -7.23 -5.47 -0.08
CA TRP A 53 -8.09 -4.28 -0.22
C TRP A 53 -9.57 -4.60 -0.07
N SER A 54 -10.03 -5.76 -0.54
CA SER A 54 -11.39 -6.25 -0.29
C SER A 54 -11.64 -6.44 1.22
N SER A 55 -10.70 -7.04 1.95
CA SER A 55 -10.81 -7.23 3.40
C SER A 55 -10.84 -5.93 4.18
N VAL A 56 -10.05 -4.94 3.73
CA VAL A 56 -10.01 -3.61 4.33
C VAL A 56 -11.32 -2.85 4.08
N ALA A 57 -11.87 -2.91 2.85
CA ALA A 57 -13.13 -2.27 2.49
C ALA A 57 -14.33 -2.89 3.22
N PHE A 58 -14.49 -4.21 3.12
CA PHE A 58 -15.68 -4.89 3.61
C PHE A 58 -15.55 -5.41 5.06
N ARG A 59 -14.41 -5.16 5.72
CA ARG A 59 -14.10 -5.66 7.07
C ARG A 59 -14.33 -7.16 7.22
N SER A 60 -14.12 -7.91 6.14
CA SER A 60 -14.45 -9.34 6.06
C SER A 60 -13.47 -10.22 6.85
N GLY A 61 -12.32 -9.69 7.25
CA GLY A 61 -11.26 -10.46 7.93
C GLY A 61 -10.60 -11.52 7.04
N ALA A 62 -10.87 -11.54 5.73
CA ALA A 62 -10.34 -12.54 4.82
C ALA A 62 -8.82 -12.43 4.59
N TYR A 63 -8.22 -11.28 4.93
CA TYR A 63 -6.78 -11.07 4.92
C TYR A 63 -6.15 -11.39 6.28
N GLY A 64 -5.50 -12.55 6.37
CA GLY A 64 -4.72 -12.98 7.55
C GLY A 64 -3.24 -12.62 7.53
N GLY A 65 -2.80 -11.78 6.59
CA GLY A 65 -1.37 -11.47 6.41
C GLY A 65 -0.83 -10.49 7.46
N LYS A 66 0.49 -10.46 7.63
CA LYS A 66 1.21 -9.51 8.49
C LYS A 66 1.95 -8.49 7.61
N PRO A 67 1.37 -7.31 7.31
CA PRO A 67 1.92 -6.37 6.33
C PRO A 67 3.36 -5.97 6.64
N VAL A 68 3.67 -5.59 7.89
CA VAL A 68 5.03 -5.21 8.29
C VAL A 68 6.04 -6.31 7.96
N GLN A 69 5.77 -7.56 8.36
CA GLN A 69 6.67 -8.69 8.11
C GLN A 69 6.90 -8.96 6.62
N ALA A 70 5.92 -8.67 5.76
CA ALA A 70 6.07 -8.84 4.33
C ALA A 70 6.99 -7.79 3.68
N HIS A 71 7.25 -6.66 4.36
CA HIS A 71 8.09 -5.57 3.88
C HIS A 71 9.48 -5.54 4.55
N VAL A 72 9.66 -6.24 5.68
CA VAL A 72 10.97 -6.38 6.32
C VAL A 72 11.96 -7.06 5.38
N GLY A 73 13.14 -6.45 5.21
CA GLY A 73 14.22 -7.01 4.40
C GLY A 73 14.05 -6.88 2.89
N VAL A 74 13.05 -6.13 2.41
CA VAL A 74 12.96 -5.78 0.99
C VAL A 74 14.12 -4.86 0.62
N ALA A 75 14.96 -5.31 -0.32
CA ALA A 75 16.12 -4.56 -0.78
C ALA A 75 15.70 -3.26 -1.48
N ASN A 76 16.52 -2.21 -1.31
CA ASN A 76 16.33 -0.89 -1.94
C ASN A 76 15.02 -0.17 -1.59
N MET A 77 14.27 -0.65 -0.60
CA MET A 77 13.10 0.05 -0.09
C MET A 77 13.53 1.11 0.93
N THR A 78 13.30 2.39 0.62
CA THR A 78 13.61 3.52 1.49
C THR A 78 12.33 4.23 1.97
N PRO A 79 12.40 5.05 3.04
CA PRO A 79 11.25 5.83 3.51
C PRO A 79 10.65 6.75 2.43
N ASP A 80 11.49 7.32 1.56
CA ASP A 80 11.08 8.30 0.53
C ASP A 80 10.19 7.69 -0.57
N LEU A 81 10.21 6.36 -0.73
CA LEU A 81 9.33 5.66 -1.67
C LEU A 81 7.87 5.61 -1.19
N PHE A 82 7.60 5.76 0.10
CA PHE A 82 6.22 5.71 0.63
C PHE A 82 5.37 6.91 0.19
N PRO A 83 5.87 8.16 0.26
CA PRO A 83 5.20 9.31 -0.35
C PRO A 83 4.94 9.12 -1.85
N GLN A 84 5.91 8.61 -2.62
CA GLN A 84 5.74 8.37 -4.06
C GLN A 84 4.67 7.31 -4.35
N TRP A 85 4.66 6.23 -3.55
CA TRP A 85 3.62 5.20 -3.63
C TRP A 85 2.23 5.78 -3.36
N LEU A 86 2.10 6.67 -2.36
CA LEU A 86 0.84 7.35 -2.02
C LEU A 86 0.40 8.33 -3.11
N GLU A 87 1.34 9.07 -3.70
CA GLU A 87 1.07 9.97 -4.82
C GLU A 87 0.54 9.19 -6.03
N LEU A 88 1.21 8.10 -6.39
CA LEU A 88 0.78 7.22 -7.49
C LEU A 88 -0.59 6.58 -7.20
N PHE A 89 -0.84 6.19 -5.95
CA PHE A 89 -2.12 5.64 -5.52
C PHE A 89 -3.24 6.69 -5.60
N SER A 90 -2.97 7.92 -5.17
CA SER A 90 -3.88 9.07 -5.30
C SER A 90 -4.22 9.36 -6.75
N ALA A 91 -3.21 9.44 -7.62
CA ALA A 91 -3.38 9.66 -9.07
C ALA A 91 -4.18 8.52 -9.72
N THR A 92 -4.02 7.28 -9.24
CA THR A 92 -4.84 6.15 -9.70
C THR A 92 -6.30 6.34 -9.33
N LEU A 93 -6.57 6.74 -8.08
CA LEU A 93 -7.93 6.98 -7.61
C LEU A 93 -8.58 8.21 -8.27
N ASP A 94 -7.80 9.23 -8.64
CA ASP A 94 -8.31 10.36 -9.44
C ASP A 94 -8.94 9.90 -10.75
N ASP A 95 -8.35 8.89 -11.39
CA ASP A 95 -8.82 8.41 -12.69
C ASP A 95 -9.99 7.43 -12.61
N ILE A 96 -10.08 6.64 -11.52
CA ILE A 96 -10.99 5.48 -11.49
C ILE A 96 -12.01 5.50 -10.35
N ALA A 97 -11.81 6.31 -9.30
CA ALA A 97 -12.70 6.28 -8.14
C ALA A 97 -14.13 6.69 -8.55
N PRO A 98 -15.16 5.98 -8.07
CA PRO A 98 -16.55 6.24 -8.45
C PRO A 98 -17.05 7.61 -7.98
N ASN A 99 -16.44 8.18 -6.94
CA ASN A 99 -16.73 9.51 -6.42
C ASN A 99 -15.63 9.97 -5.44
N ALA A 100 -15.67 11.24 -5.06
CA ALA A 100 -14.73 11.85 -4.12
C ALA A 100 -14.73 11.17 -2.74
N GLY A 101 -15.88 10.66 -2.27
CA GLY A 101 -15.99 9.95 -1.00
C GLY A 101 -15.20 8.64 -1.00
N ALA A 102 -15.29 7.86 -2.07
CA ALA A 102 -14.51 6.65 -2.26
C ALA A 102 -13.00 6.95 -2.29
N LYS A 103 -12.57 7.95 -3.08
CA LYS A 103 -11.16 8.39 -3.09
C LYS A 103 -10.68 8.77 -1.70
N ALA A 104 -11.41 9.62 -0.99
CA ALA A 104 -11.03 10.09 0.34
C ALA A 104 -10.89 8.93 1.34
N TRP A 105 -11.81 7.96 1.30
CA TRP A 105 -11.75 6.80 2.17
C TRP A 105 -10.51 5.92 1.90
N PHE A 106 -10.20 5.65 0.62
CA PHE A 106 -9.02 4.88 0.25
C PHE A 106 -7.72 5.59 0.60
N MET A 107 -7.63 6.91 0.36
CA MET A 107 -6.46 7.71 0.70
C MET A 107 -6.20 7.74 2.21
N ALA A 108 -7.21 8.05 3.02
CA ALA A 108 -7.06 8.04 4.49
C ALA A 108 -6.63 6.66 5.01
N THR A 109 -7.13 5.59 4.39
CA THR A 109 -6.75 4.22 4.75
C THR A 109 -5.30 3.91 4.35
N ALA A 110 -4.92 4.24 3.11
CA ALA A 110 -3.58 4.04 2.57
C ALA A 110 -2.52 4.82 3.36
N GLU A 111 -2.77 6.08 3.68
CA GLU A 111 -1.89 6.93 4.48
C GLU A 111 -1.62 6.33 5.86
N ARG A 112 -2.68 5.83 6.54
CA ARG A 112 -2.53 5.16 7.84
C ARG A 112 -1.66 3.90 7.73
N ILE A 113 -1.85 3.10 6.68
CA ILE A 113 -1.05 1.89 6.43
C ILE A 113 0.40 2.26 6.15
N ALA A 114 0.64 3.22 5.24
CA ALA A 114 1.96 3.71 4.89
C ALA A 114 2.69 4.23 6.14
N LYS A 115 2.05 5.10 6.92
CA LYS A 115 2.61 5.60 8.20
C LYS A 115 2.99 4.47 9.15
N SER A 116 2.12 3.47 9.31
CA SER A 116 2.39 2.31 10.16
C SER A 116 3.59 1.49 9.66
N LEU A 117 3.71 1.28 8.34
CA LEU A 117 4.83 0.57 7.73
C LEU A 117 6.14 1.35 7.87
N THR A 118 6.14 2.63 7.52
CA THR A 118 7.32 3.50 7.62
C THR A 118 7.85 3.54 9.04
N LEU A 119 6.97 3.73 10.04
CA LEU A 119 7.37 3.69 11.45
C LEU A 119 7.93 2.31 11.82
N SER A 120 7.24 1.22 11.48
CA SER A 120 7.69 -0.12 11.88
C SER A 120 9.01 -0.58 11.22
N LEU A 121 9.31 -0.09 10.01
CA LEU A 121 10.45 -0.54 9.22
C LEU A 121 11.71 0.29 9.46
N PHE A 122 11.56 1.59 9.71
CA PHE A 122 12.69 2.53 9.73
C PHE A 122 12.87 3.26 11.06
N TYR A 123 11.89 3.21 11.96
CA TYR A 123 12.04 3.79 13.28
C TYR A 123 12.78 2.83 14.20
N ASN A 124 13.94 3.24 14.69
CA ASN A 124 14.65 2.53 15.73
C ASN A 124 14.69 3.39 17.01
N PRO A 125 13.89 3.07 18.04
CA PRO A 125 13.89 3.82 19.29
C PRO A 125 15.24 3.82 20.03
N ALA A 126 16.15 2.88 19.70
CA ALA A 126 17.50 2.84 20.28
C ALA A 126 18.50 3.82 19.64
N LEU A 127 18.15 4.46 18.52
CA LEU A 127 18.92 5.53 17.89
C LEU A 127 18.46 6.92 18.35
N ASP A 128 17.22 7.03 18.85
CA ASP A 128 16.63 8.25 19.41
C ASP A 128 16.83 8.37 20.93
N ASP A 129 17.69 7.55 21.52
CA ASP A 129 18.01 7.63 22.94
C ASP A 129 18.83 8.91 23.23
N PRO A 130 18.26 9.92 23.92
CA PRO A 130 18.98 11.16 24.23
C PRO A 130 20.21 10.91 25.12
N ALA A 131 20.33 9.73 25.74
CA ALA A 131 21.51 9.35 26.53
C ALA A 131 22.75 8.99 25.68
N ARG A 132 22.63 8.78 24.35
CA ARG A 132 23.76 8.42 23.47
C ARG A 132 24.50 9.59 22.85
N ASN A 133 23.97 10.82 22.90
CA ASN A 133 24.64 12.03 22.39
C ASN A 133 25.57 12.71 23.42
N SER A 134 25.93 12.00 24.50
CA SER A 134 26.95 12.44 25.46
C SER A 134 28.19 11.56 25.35
N ALA A 135 29.03 11.80 24.34
CA ALA A 135 30.40 11.30 24.27
C ALA A 135 31.28 12.24 23.45
#